data_AF-A0A2E1ZSW8-F1
#
_entry.id   AF-A0A2E1ZSW8-F1
#
_cell.length_a   1.000
_cell.length_b   1.000
_cell.length_c   1.000
_cell.angle_alpha   90.00
_cell.angle_beta   90.00
_cell.angle_gamma   90.00
#
_symmetry.space_group_name_H-M   'P 1'
#
loop_
_entity.id
_entity.type
_entity.pdbx_description
1 polymer ?
#
loop_
_entity_poly.entity_id
_entity_poly.type
_entity_poly.pdbx_seq_one_letter_code
_entity_poly.pdbx_strand_id
1 'polypeptide(L)'
;MFCIVFFIIQWFFSIFLLSEYAKNWFFASGNNIPYFIPQGGFDGMFFKYDITPYGEKIVLGEMNIINFFKICSFSISSIFISFYLSSWLKNIKR
;
A
#
# COMPACT_ATOMS: atom_id res chain seq x y z
N MET A 1 -10.91 -13.67 15.08
CA MET A 1 -12.12 -13.44 14.23
C MET A 1 -11.96 -12.22 13.32
N PHE A 2 -11.69 -11.02 13.87
CA PHE A 2 -11.48 -9.79 13.08
C PHE A 2 -10.43 -9.93 11.97
N CYS A 3 -9.26 -10.50 12.25
CA CYS A 3 -8.19 -10.61 11.25
C CYS A 3 -8.56 -11.46 10.03
N ILE A 4 -9.37 -12.50 10.21
CA ILE A 4 -9.81 -13.38 9.12
C ILE A 4 -10.82 -12.64 8.24
N VAL A 5 -11.78 -11.94 8.86
CA VAL A 5 -12.75 -11.10 8.14
C VAL A 5 -12.03 -9.98 7.38
N PHE A 6 -11.06 -9.33 8.02
CA PHE A 6 -10.23 -8.30 7.39
C PHE A 6 -9.44 -8.86 6.19
N PHE A 7 -8.83 -10.04 6.32
CA PHE A 7 -8.10 -10.67 5.23
C PHE A 7 -8.99 -10.98 4.03
N ILE A 8 -10.18 -11.53 4.26
CA ILE A 8 -11.15 -11.84 3.20
C ILE A 8 -11.59 -10.55 2.49
N ILE A 9 -11.93 -9.50 3.24
CA ILE A 9 -12.31 -8.20 2.66
C ILE A 9 -11.16 -7.62 1.83
N GLN A 10 -9.93 -7.64 2.36
CA GLN A 10 -8.75 -7.15 1.64
C GLN A 10 -8.45 -7.94 0.38
N TRP A 11 -8.68 -9.26 0.40
CA TRP A 11 -8.51 -10.11 -0.78
C TRP A 11 -9.46 -9.73 -1.91
N PHE A 12 -10.76 -9.63 -1.62
CA PHE A 12 -11.76 -9.22 -2.62
C PHE A 12 -11.57 -7.77 -3.08
N PHE A 13 -11.19 -6.88 -2.16
CA PHE A 13 -10.88 -5.50 -2.49
C PHE A 13 -9.67 -5.40 -3.43
N SER A 14 -8.64 -6.23 -3.23
CA SER A 14 -7.48 -6.29 -4.13
C SER A 14 -7.85 -6.78 -5.53
N ILE A 15 -8.73 -7.79 -5.63
CA ILE A 15 -9.28 -8.24 -6.92
C ILE A 15 -10.07 -7.13 -7.62
N PHE A 16 -10.90 -6.39 -6.87
CA PHE A 16 -11.61 -5.24 -7.39
C PHE A 16 -10.65 -4.17 -7.91
N LEU A 17 -9.62 -3.80 -7.15
CA LEU A 17 -8.61 -2.80 -7.54
C LEU A 17 -7.83 -3.19 -8.81
N LEU A 18 -7.61 -4.48 -9.05
CA LEU A 18 -6.94 -4.99 -10.25
C LEU A 18 -7.89 -5.11 -11.46
N SER A 19 -9.20 -5.04 -11.25
CA SER A 19 -10.20 -5.17 -12.31
C SER A 19 -10.41 -3.87 -13.09
N GLU A 20 -10.98 -3.97 -14.29
CA GLU A 20 -11.36 -2.80 -15.09
C GLU A 20 -12.37 -1.89 -14.37
N TYR A 21 -13.14 -2.43 -13.41
CA TYR A 21 -14.10 -1.65 -12.62
C TYR A 21 -13.44 -0.67 -11.65
N ALA A 22 -12.18 -0.88 -11.28
CA ALA A 22 -11.41 0.07 -10.51
C ALA A 22 -10.76 1.16 -11.38
N LYS A 23 -10.93 1.11 -12.72
CA LYS A 23 -10.47 2.17 -13.63
C LYS A 23 -11.36 3.42 -13.61
N ASN A 24 -11.71 3.89 -12.43
CA ASN A 24 -12.56 5.06 -12.21
C ASN A 24 -11.74 6.26 -11.70
N TRP A 25 -12.31 7.45 -11.78
CA TRP A 25 -11.70 8.70 -11.32
C TRP A 25 -11.12 8.62 -9.88
N PHE A 26 -11.76 7.83 -9.01
CA PHE A 26 -11.33 7.67 -7.62
C PHE A 26 -10.12 6.75 -7.42
N PHE A 27 -9.98 5.67 -8.22
CA PHE A 27 -8.98 4.63 -8.01
C PHE A 27 -7.87 4.61 -9.06
N ALA A 28 -8.15 4.99 -10.32
CA ALA A 28 -7.21 4.93 -11.43
C ALA A 28 -7.17 6.20 -12.29
N SER A 29 -7.62 7.34 -11.77
CA SER A 29 -7.30 8.59 -12.44
C SER A 29 -5.78 8.68 -12.55
N GLY A 30 -5.28 8.93 -13.76
CA GLY A 30 -3.86 9.15 -14.04
C GLY A 30 -3.21 10.25 -13.20
N ASN A 31 -3.97 10.93 -12.34
CA ASN A 31 -3.51 11.82 -11.27
C ASN A 31 -2.79 11.11 -10.11
N ASN A 32 -3.02 9.81 -9.90
CA ASN A 32 -2.29 9.02 -8.89
C ASN A 32 -1.09 8.27 -9.48
N ILE A 33 -0.87 8.38 -10.78
CA ILE A 33 0.37 7.92 -11.40
C ILE A 33 1.39 9.01 -11.12
N PRO A 34 2.48 8.71 -10.38
CA PRO A 34 3.54 9.70 -10.18
C PRO A 34 3.97 10.31 -11.52
N TYR A 35 4.11 11.63 -11.55
CA TYR A 35 4.43 12.43 -12.76
C TYR A 35 5.68 11.97 -13.53
N PHE A 36 6.48 11.12 -12.91
CA PHE A 36 7.73 10.60 -13.43
C PHE A 36 7.58 9.30 -14.24
N ILE A 37 6.36 8.74 -14.33
CA ILE A 37 6.06 7.59 -15.18
C ILE A 37 5.62 8.09 -16.56
N PRO A 38 6.20 7.56 -17.66
CA PRO A 38 5.79 7.92 -19.00
C PRO A 38 4.29 7.65 -19.21
N GLN A 39 3.57 8.62 -19.79
CA GLN A 39 2.18 8.40 -20.18
C GLN A 39 2.11 7.29 -21.24
N GLY A 40 1.40 6.20 -20.91
CA GLY A 40 1.09 5.10 -21.82
C GLY A 40 1.73 3.77 -21.43
N GLY A 41 0.94 2.69 -21.59
CA GLY A 41 1.42 1.30 -21.58
C GLY A 41 1.65 0.65 -20.21
N PHE A 42 1.65 1.40 -19.10
CA PHE A 42 1.87 0.86 -17.74
C PHE A 42 0.59 0.56 -16.95
N ASP A 43 -0.58 0.74 -17.57
CA ASP A 43 -1.88 0.53 -16.91
C ASP A 43 -2.05 -0.92 -16.46
N GLY A 44 -2.09 -1.14 -15.14
CA GLY A 44 -2.27 -2.46 -14.54
C GLY A 44 -0.99 -3.29 -14.39
N MET A 45 0.19 -2.73 -14.67
CA MET A 45 1.45 -3.39 -14.37
C MET A 45 1.98 -2.97 -12.99
N PHE A 46 2.55 -3.94 -12.27
CA PHE A 46 3.33 -3.63 -11.07
C PHE A 46 4.53 -2.75 -11.45
N PHE A 47 4.75 -1.68 -10.69
CA PHE A 47 5.92 -0.83 -10.89
C PHE A 47 7.19 -1.64 -10.71
N LYS A 48 8.04 -1.65 -11.74
CA LYS A 48 9.36 -2.28 -11.69
C LYS A 48 10.44 -1.33 -11.15
N TYR A 49 10.15 -0.04 -11.19
CA TYR A 49 11.08 1.02 -10.80
C TYR A 49 10.34 2.08 -9.98
N ASP A 50 11.02 2.58 -8.96
CA ASP A 50 10.64 3.78 -8.22
C ASP A 50 11.65 4.89 -8.52
N ILE A 51 11.31 6.15 -8.24
CA ILE A 51 12.18 7.29 -8.51
C ILE A 51 12.47 8.03 -7.21
N THR A 52 13.75 8.23 -6.89
CA THR A 52 14.15 8.97 -5.70
C THR A 52 13.70 10.42 -5.77
N PRO A 53 13.66 11.14 -4.63
CA PRO A 53 13.47 12.60 -4.62
C PRO A 53 14.49 13.37 -5.48
N TYR A 54 15.62 12.73 -5.83
CA TYR A 54 16.68 13.28 -6.68
C TYR A 54 16.57 12.86 -8.15
N GLY A 55 15.53 12.12 -8.54
CA GLY A 55 15.27 11.72 -9.91
C GLY A 55 15.96 10.42 -10.37
N GLU A 56 16.62 9.69 -9.46
CA GLU A 56 17.30 8.44 -9.79
C GLU A 56 16.31 7.27 -9.81
N LYS A 57 16.40 6.41 -10.82
CA LYS A 57 15.56 5.20 -10.94
C LYS A 57 16.12 4.10 -10.06
N ILE A 58 15.35 3.66 -9.07
CA ILE A 58 15.65 2.51 -8.22
C ILE A 58 14.81 1.32 -8.69
N VAL A 59 15.44 0.16 -8.88
CA VAL A 59 14.71 -1.08 -9.15
C VAL A 59 13.97 -1.48 -7.88
N LEU A 60 12.65 -1.62 -7.97
CA LEU A 60 11.86 -2.14 -6.86
C LEU A 60 12.27 -3.60 -6.64
N GLY A 61 12.68 -3.91 -5.41
CA GLY A 61 13.08 -5.27 -5.05
C GLY A 61 11.92 -6.24 -5.21
N GLU A 62 12.18 -7.39 -5.80
CA GLU A 62 11.18 -8.45 -5.91
C GLU A 62 10.74 -8.91 -4.52
N MET A 63 9.43 -9.19 -4.38
CA MET A 63 8.87 -9.69 -3.13
C MET A 63 9.40 -11.10 -2.87
N ASN A 64 10.23 -11.24 -1.83
CA ASN A 64 10.73 -12.53 -1.35
C ASN A 64 10.22 -12.78 0.08
N ILE A 65 10.16 -14.05 0.49
CA ILE A 65 9.65 -14.49 1.81
C ILE A 65 10.32 -13.73 2.96
N ILE A 66 11.63 -13.48 2.86
CA ILE A 66 12.39 -12.71 3.87
C ILE A 66 11.88 -11.26 3.95
N ASN A 67 11.68 -10.61 2.80
CA ASN A 67 11.16 -9.23 2.76
C ASN A 67 9.72 -9.16 3.25
N PHE A 68 8.91 -10.18 2.96
CA PHE A 68 7.57 -10.31 3.51
C PHE A 68 7.58 -10.36 5.05
N PHE A 69 8.44 -11.19 5.65
CA PHE A 69 8.56 -11.24 7.11
C PHE A 69 9.04 -9.92 7.73
N LYS A 70 9.95 -9.19 7.06
CA LYS A 70 10.38 -7.85 7.49
C LYS A 70 9.21 -6.85 7.48
N ILE A 71 8.37 -6.88 6.45
CA ILE A 71 7.19 -6.02 6.36
C ILE A 71 6.17 -6.40 7.45
N CYS A 72 5.95 -7.70 7.68
CA CYS A 72 5.07 -8.17 8.74
C CYS A 72 5.53 -7.69 10.12
N SER A 73 6.82 -7.83 10.46
CA SER A 73 7.33 -7.38 11.77
C SER A 73 7.20 -5.88 11.96
N PHE A 74 7.49 -5.07 10.92
CA PHE A 74 7.30 -3.63 10.94
C PHE A 74 5.82 -3.24 11.10
N SER A 75 4.91 -3.93 10.40
CA SER A 75 3.48 -3.66 10.52
C SER A 75 2.94 -3.95 11.93
N ILE A 76 3.41 -5.03 12.55
CA ILE A 76 3.01 -5.41 13.91
C ILE A 76 3.46 -4.33 14.90
N SER A 77 4.72 -3.88 14.83
CA SER A 77 5.22 -2.85 15.74
C SER A 77 4.49 -1.51 15.56
N SER A 78 4.19 -1.12 14.32
CA SER A 78 3.42 0.08 14.01
C SER A 78 2.00 0.03 14.60
N ILE A 79 1.32 -1.12 14.49
CA ILE A 79 -0.01 -1.33 15.09
C ILE A 79 0.06 -1.17 16.62
N PHE A 80 1.05 -1.78 17.28
CA PHE A 80 1.23 -1.63 18.73
C PHE A 80 1.44 -0.18 19.15
N ILE A 81 2.29 0.57 18.44
CA ILE A 81 2.52 1.99 18.68
C ILE A 81 1.22 2.79 18.50
N SER A 82 0.46 2.50 17.45
CA SER A 82 -0.83 3.17 17.19
C SER A 82 -1.84 2.94 18.31
N PHE A 83 -1.95 1.72 18.84
CA PHE A 83 -2.82 1.42 19.98
C PHE A 83 -2.39 2.13 21.26
N TYR A 84 -1.08 2.20 21.51
CA TYR A 84 -0.53 2.93 22.65
C TYR A 84 -0.86 4.44 22.56
N LEU A 85 -0.57 5.07 21.42
CA LEU A 85 -0.86 6.48 21.18
C LEU A 85 -2.37 6.78 21.26
N SER A 86 -3.20 5.90 20.71
CA SER A 86 -4.66 6.04 20.79
C SER A 86 -5.17 5.98 22.23
N SER A 87 -4.56 5.13 23.07
CA SER A 87 -4.92 5.01 24.48
C SER A 87 -4.44 6.23 25.28
N TRP A 88 -3.24 6.71 24.99
CA TRP A 88 -2.70 7.94 25.58
C TRP A 88 -3.57 9.16 25.24
N LEU A 89 -3.98 9.32 23.99
CA LEU A 89 -4.89 10.41 23.56
C LEU A 89 -6.23 10.37 24.29
N LYS A 90 -6.79 9.18 24.55
CA LYS A 90 -8.03 9.04 25.33
C LYS A 90 -7.86 9.50 26.77
N ASN A 91 -6.68 9.31 27.37
CA ASN A 91 -6.41 9.73 28.74
C ASN A 91 -6.23 11.25 28.87
N ILE A 92 -5.80 11.95 27.82
CA ILE A 92 -5.64 13.42 27.83
C ILE A 92 -6.97 14.16 27.64
N LYS A 93 -7.91 13.57 26.89
CA LYS A 93 -9.23 14.17 26.63
C LYS A 93 -10.20 14.05 27.83
N ARG A 94 -9.77 13.47 28.94
CA ARG A 94 -10.54 13.35 30.19
C ARG A 94 -10.11 14.45 31.16
#